data_AF-A0A1A3P3X2-F1
#
_entry.id   AF-A0A1A3P3X2-F1
#
_cell.length_a   1.000
_cell.length_b   1.000
_cell.length_c   1.000
_cell.angle_alpha   90.00
_cell.angle_beta   90.00
_cell.angle_gamma   90.00
#
_symmetry.space_group_name_H-M   'P 1'
#
loop_
_entity.id
_entity.type
_entity.pdbx_description
1 polymer ?
#
loop_
_entity_poly.entity_id
_entity_poly.type
_entity_poly.pdbx_seq_one_letter_code
_entity_poly.pdbx_strand_id
1 'polypeptide(L)'
;MTAAEILDFVRRRMRQSSYYQPLVIRALITAGGSLSQEELAKELLLEDRFAVEKAVRTLMRWPKSTLEKHGIIAYDRKSRTFQLLVDLEDSTVREQIVTECDLAIRGWQQKESPRAASRFFSVIEAAGGRCQACGVPGSVRPIDVDHIVPRSHSVKGFVTLRDGCRVPVDDLRNLQALCSRCNRGKRDASTFDFRPTRERLAETIRDVLEHGANLGYEPSELMAMVTIEATDSDAVQPESS
;
A
#
# COMPACT_ATOMS: atom_id res chain seq x y z
N MET A 1 -13.83 20.66 26.41
CA MET A 1 -14.72 20.44 25.25
C MET A 1 -15.96 19.69 25.74
N THR A 2 -17.17 20.13 25.41
CA THR A 2 -18.43 19.53 25.88
C THR A 2 -19.04 18.60 24.83
N ALA A 3 -19.99 17.74 25.22
CA ALA A 3 -20.73 16.89 24.28
C ALA A 3 -21.47 17.72 23.21
N ALA A 4 -22.00 18.89 23.59
CA ALA A 4 -22.63 19.82 22.67
C ALA A 4 -21.63 20.39 21.63
N GLU A 5 -20.40 20.67 22.05
CA GLU A 5 -19.34 21.15 21.15
C GLU A 5 -18.85 20.08 20.17
N ILE A 6 -18.77 18.81 20.60
CA ILE A 6 -18.49 17.67 19.70
C ILE A 6 -19.60 17.51 18.67
N LEU A 7 -20.86 17.58 19.12
CA LEU A 7 -22.02 17.45 18.24
C LEU A 7 -22.07 18.58 17.20
N ASP A 8 -21.79 19.82 17.61
CA ASP A 8 -21.66 20.96 16.70
C ASP A 8 -20.48 20.77 15.73
N PHE A 9 -19.33 20.27 16.22
CA PHE A 9 -18.18 19.99 15.37
C PHE A 9 -18.54 18.99 14.27
N VAL A 10 -19.12 17.84 14.61
CA VAL A 10 -19.51 16.80 13.66
C VAL A 10 -20.56 17.30 12.66
N ARG A 11 -21.52 18.13 13.11
CA ARG A 11 -22.62 18.60 12.25
C ARG A 11 -22.25 19.77 11.34
N ARG A 12 -21.40 20.69 11.80
CA ARG A 12 -21.24 22.01 11.14
C ARG A 12 -19.81 22.38 10.82
N ARG A 13 -18.83 21.93 11.61
CA ARG A 13 -17.42 22.35 11.46
C ARG A 13 -16.53 21.32 10.78
N MET A 14 -16.92 20.04 10.81
CA MET A 14 -16.19 18.95 10.17
C MET A 14 -16.25 19.08 8.65
N ARG A 15 -15.09 19.23 8.00
CA ARG A 15 -15.00 19.24 6.54
C ARG A 15 -15.20 17.82 6.01
N GLN A 16 -16.18 17.65 5.13
CA GLN A 16 -16.56 16.39 4.48
C GLN A 16 -15.55 15.91 3.42
N SER A 17 -14.24 16.10 3.63
CA SER A 17 -13.22 15.65 2.66
C SER A 17 -12.93 14.14 2.76
N SER A 18 -13.25 13.50 3.90
CA SER A 18 -13.10 12.05 4.07
C SER A 18 -13.99 11.50 5.19
N TYR A 19 -14.26 10.19 5.16
CA TYR A 19 -15.03 9.48 6.19
C TYR A 19 -14.22 9.15 7.46
N TYR A 20 -12.91 9.42 7.48
CA TYR A 20 -12.02 9.01 8.55
C TYR A 20 -12.31 9.73 9.88
N GLN A 21 -12.52 11.05 9.83
CA GLN A 21 -12.81 11.86 11.02
C GLN A 21 -14.08 11.41 11.76
N PRO A 22 -15.25 11.26 11.11
CA PRO A 22 -16.45 10.80 11.79
C PRO A 22 -16.33 9.35 12.27
N LEU A 23 -15.59 8.50 11.56
CA LEU A 23 -15.32 7.12 11.98
C LEU A 23 -14.51 7.05 13.27
N VAL A 24 -13.41 7.81 13.36
CA VAL A 24 -12.56 7.84 14.58
C VAL A 24 -13.35 8.34 15.78
N ILE A 25 -14.15 9.41 15.62
CA ILE A 25 -14.98 9.94 16.70
C ILE A 25 -16.00 8.89 17.16
N ARG A 26 -16.68 8.21 16.21
CA ARG A 26 -17.62 7.13 16.52
C ARG A 26 -16.94 5.99 17.28
N ALA A 27 -15.78 5.53 16.81
CA ALA A 27 -15.03 4.43 17.43
C ALA A 27 -14.64 4.75 18.88
N LEU A 28 -14.10 5.96 19.11
CA LEU A 28 -13.73 6.40 20.46
C LEU A 28 -14.96 6.48 21.39
N ILE A 29 -16.09 7.00 20.92
CA ILE A 29 -17.31 7.08 21.74
C ILE A 29 -17.82 5.68 22.10
N THR A 30 -17.87 4.76 21.13
CA THR A 30 -18.33 3.39 21.36
C THR A 30 -17.42 2.62 22.33
N ALA A 31 -16.12 2.89 22.31
CA ALA A 31 -15.13 2.25 23.19
C ALA A 31 -15.00 2.92 24.58
N GLY A 32 -15.87 3.88 24.93
CA GLY A 32 -15.82 4.55 26.23
C GLY A 32 -14.77 5.66 26.35
N GLY A 33 -14.26 6.15 25.21
CA GLY A 33 -13.45 7.36 25.12
C GLY A 33 -11.96 7.15 24.83
N SER A 34 -11.46 5.91 24.81
CA SER A 34 -10.05 5.62 24.59
C SER A 34 -9.84 4.39 23.71
N LEU A 35 -9.01 4.55 22.69
CA LEU A 35 -8.48 3.47 21.84
C LEU A 35 -7.03 3.81 21.51
N SER A 36 -6.21 2.78 21.36
CA SER A 36 -4.84 2.90 20.84
C SER A 36 -4.83 3.29 19.36
N GLN A 37 -3.69 3.78 18.89
CA GLN A 37 -3.46 4.06 17.47
C GLN A 37 -3.73 2.84 16.59
N GLU A 38 -3.32 1.65 17.04
CA GLU A 38 -3.48 0.39 16.31
C GLU A 38 -4.95 -0.04 16.24
N GLU A 39 -5.72 0.14 17.31
CA GLU A 39 -7.16 -0.15 17.32
C GLU A 39 -7.92 0.79 16.37
N LEU A 40 -7.62 2.09 16.38
CA LEU A 40 -8.22 3.04 15.44
C LEU A 40 -7.85 2.74 13.99
N ALA A 41 -6.62 2.31 13.72
CA ALA A 41 -6.21 1.90 12.38
C ALA A 41 -6.99 0.67 11.89
N LYS A 42 -7.26 -0.31 12.77
CA LYS A 42 -8.10 -1.47 12.44
C LYS A 42 -9.53 -1.06 12.10
N GLU A 43 -10.13 -0.16 12.89
CA GLU A 43 -11.47 0.38 12.62
C GLU A 43 -11.56 1.07 11.25
N LEU A 44 -10.56 1.87 10.92
CA LEU A 44 -10.47 2.54 9.61
C LEU A 44 -10.35 1.52 8.46
N LEU A 45 -9.57 0.46 8.65
CA LEU A 45 -9.39 -0.59 7.65
C LEU A 45 -10.66 -1.41 7.42
N LEU A 46 -11.41 -1.72 8.47
CA LEU A 46 -12.66 -2.49 8.40
C LEU A 46 -13.76 -1.77 7.61
N GLU A 47 -13.79 -0.44 7.68
CA GLU A 47 -14.78 0.41 6.99
C GLU A 47 -14.34 0.83 5.57
N ASP A 48 -13.11 0.54 5.17
CA ASP A 48 -12.66 0.80 3.80
C ASP A 48 -13.39 -0.14 2.83
N ARG A 49 -14.43 0.38 2.19
CA ARG A 49 -15.22 -0.33 1.17
C ARG A 49 -14.37 -0.97 0.09
N PHE A 50 -13.28 -0.34 -0.34
CA PHE A 50 -12.41 -0.92 -1.37
C PHE A 50 -11.62 -2.11 -0.82
N ALA A 51 -11.15 -2.02 0.43
CA ALA A 51 -10.49 -3.13 1.11
C ALA A 51 -11.45 -4.31 1.30
N VAL A 52 -12.69 -4.04 1.74
CA VAL A 52 -13.75 -5.05 1.88
C VAL A 52 -14.09 -5.69 0.55
N GLU A 53 -14.32 -4.92 -0.52
CA GLU A 53 -14.62 -5.46 -1.85
C GLU A 53 -13.48 -6.31 -2.41
N LYS A 54 -12.22 -5.92 -2.17
CA LYS A 54 -11.04 -6.72 -2.52
C LYS A 54 -10.96 -8.02 -1.72
N ALA A 55 -11.24 -7.97 -0.42
CA ALA A 55 -11.27 -9.15 0.44
C ALA A 55 -12.39 -10.11 0.00
N VAL A 56 -13.59 -9.61 -0.30
CA VAL A 56 -14.71 -10.41 -0.83
C VAL A 56 -14.31 -11.10 -2.15
N ARG A 57 -13.72 -10.38 -3.11
CA ARG A 57 -13.25 -11.01 -4.36
C ARG A 57 -12.23 -12.11 -4.11
N THR A 58 -11.29 -11.89 -3.20
CA THR A 58 -10.27 -12.89 -2.82
C THR A 58 -10.92 -14.11 -2.17
N LEU A 59 -11.79 -13.89 -1.19
CA LEU A 59 -12.55 -14.91 -0.46
C LEU A 59 -13.37 -15.79 -1.41
N MET A 60 -14.11 -15.16 -2.33
CA MET A 60 -14.98 -15.87 -3.27
C MET A 60 -14.20 -16.65 -4.33
N ARG A 61 -12.99 -16.21 -4.67
CA ARG A 61 -12.13 -16.86 -5.67
C ARG A 61 -11.42 -18.10 -5.14
N TRP A 62 -10.73 -17.98 -3.99
CA TRP A 62 -9.82 -19.02 -3.52
C TRP A 62 -10.33 -19.75 -2.26
N PRO A 63 -10.43 -19.13 -1.07
CA PRO A 63 -10.81 -19.89 0.13
C PRO A 63 -12.19 -20.54 0.01
N LYS A 64 -13.19 -19.85 -0.54
CA LYS A 64 -14.53 -20.42 -0.76
C LYS A 64 -14.47 -21.71 -1.58
N SER A 65 -13.92 -21.62 -2.80
CA SER A 65 -13.89 -22.72 -3.76
C SER A 65 -13.13 -23.94 -3.20
N THR A 66 -11.98 -23.69 -2.58
CA THR A 66 -11.17 -24.75 -1.97
C THR A 66 -11.88 -25.41 -0.80
N LEU A 67 -12.38 -24.62 0.17
CA LEU A 67 -12.98 -25.17 1.38
C LEU A 67 -14.33 -25.88 1.09
N GLU A 68 -15.13 -25.38 0.13
CA GLU A 68 -16.34 -26.08 -0.34
C GLU A 68 -15.99 -27.42 -1.00
N LYS A 69 -14.96 -27.46 -1.85
CA LYS A 69 -14.50 -28.69 -2.52
C LYS A 69 -14.07 -29.76 -1.50
N HIS A 70 -13.50 -29.34 -0.38
CA HIS A 70 -13.10 -30.24 0.70
C HIS A 70 -14.22 -30.55 1.70
N GLY A 71 -15.46 -30.07 1.47
CA GLY A 71 -16.59 -30.33 2.35
C GLY A 71 -16.47 -29.67 3.73
N ILE A 72 -15.61 -28.66 3.88
CA ILE A 72 -15.37 -27.97 5.15
C ILE A 72 -16.46 -26.92 5.39
N ILE A 73 -16.90 -26.24 4.33
CA ILE A 73 -17.90 -25.17 4.40
C ILE A 73 -19.04 -25.39 3.38
N ALA A 74 -20.18 -24.78 3.66
CA ALA A 74 -21.21 -24.47 2.69
C ALA A 74 -21.40 -22.95 2.57
N TYR A 75 -21.74 -22.48 1.37
CA TYR A 75 -22.07 -21.08 1.11
C TYR A 75 -23.50 -20.94 0.57
N ASP A 76 -24.33 -20.20 1.30
CA ASP A 76 -25.66 -19.82 0.83
C ASP A 76 -25.58 -18.50 0.03
N ARG A 77 -25.95 -18.58 -1.25
CA ARG A 77 -25.95 -17.42 -2.17
C ARG A 77 -27.01 -16.38 -1.84
N LYS A 78 -28.14 -16.79 -1.25
CA LYS A 78 -29.27 -15.89 -0.93
C LYS A 78 -28.95 -15.04 0.29
N SER A 79 -28.53 -15.67 1.38
CA SER A 79 -28.15 -14.98 2.62
C SER A 79 -26.71 -14.44 2.60
N ARG A 80 -25.88 -14.87 1.64
CA ARG A 80 -24.44 -14.58 1.54
C ARG A 80 -23.65 -15.04 2.77
N THR A 81 -24.09 -16.12 3.41
CA THR A 81 -23.48 -16.66 4.63
C THR A 81 -22.64 -17.89 4.35
N PHE A 82 -21.56 -18.04 5.11
CA PHE A 82 -20.75 -19.25 5.17
C PHE A 82 -21.15 -20.05 6.41
N GLN A 83 -21.20 -21.37 6.27
CA GLN A 83 -21.47 -22.31 7.36
C GLN A 83 -20.36 -23.34 7.39
N LEU A 84 -19.82 -23.62 8.57
CA LEU A 84 -18.93 -24.76 8.79
C LEU A 84 -19.77 -26.03 8.77
N LEU A 85 -19.34 -27.04 8.02
CA LEU A 85 -20.06 -28.31 7.88
C LEU A 85 -19.63 -29.36 8.91
N VAL A 86 -18.60 -29.07 9.69
CA VAL A 86 -18.13 -29.92 10.78
C VAL A 86 -18.74 -29.45 12.09
N ASP A 87 -19.19 -30.40 12.88
CA ASP A 87 -19.60 -30.14 14.25
C ASP A 87 -18.39 -30.09 15.18
N LEU A 88 -18.35 -29.10 16.06
CA LEU A 88 -17.22 -28.80 16.95
C LEU A 88 -17.66 -28.84 18.42
N GLU A 89 -18.52 -29.79 18.80
CA GLU A 89 -19.01 -29.94 20.18
C GLU A 89 -17.85 -30.15 21.18
N ASP A 90 -16.80 -30.86 20.77
CA ASP A 90 -15.59 -31.03 21.58
C ASP A 90 -14.75 -29.75 21.61
N SER A 91 -14.71 -29.10 22.78
CA SER A 91 -13.95 -27.89 23.02
C SER A 91 -12.44 -28.07 22.85
N THR A 92 -11.92 -29.26 23.14
CA THR A 92 -10.49 -29.59 23.05
C THR A 92 -10.07 -29.68 21.59
N VAL A 93 -10.85 -30.41 20.78
CA VAL A 93 -10.60 -30.51 19.32
C VAL A 93 -10.75 -29.14 18.66
N ARG A 94 -11.76 -28.36 19.06
CA ARG A 94 -11.93 -26.98 18.59
C ARG A 94 -10.70 -26.12 18.87
N GLU A 95 -10.19 -26.16 20.09
CA GLU A 95 -9.01 -25.38 20.50
C GLU A 95 -7.75 -25.81 19.75
N GLN A 96 -7.57 -27.12 19.54
CA GLN A 96 -6.47 -27.65 18.72
C GLN A 96 -6.54 -27.15 17.28
N ILE A 97 -7.72 -27.19 16.64
CA ILE A 97 -7.91 -26.69 15.27
C ILE A 97 -7.58 -25.19 15.18
N VAL A 98 -8.05 -24.38 16.13
CA VAL A 98 -7.74 -22.94 16.17
C VAL A 98 -6.25 -22.72 16.33
N THR A 99 -5.60 -23.45 17.24
CA THR A 99 -4.16 -23.37 17.48
C THR A 99 -3.36 -23.69 16.21
N GLU A 100 -3.71 -24.76 15.49
CA GLU A 100 -3.04 -25.14 14.23
C GLU A 100 -3.25 -24.07 13.14
N CYS A 101 -4.44 -23.47 13.06
CA CYS A 101 -4.69 -22.35 12.16
C CYS A 101 -3.81 -21.13 12.49
N ASP A 102 -3.72 -20.77 13.77
CA ASP A 102 -2.89 -19.65 14.23
C ASP A 102 -1.41 -19.87 13.94
N LEU A 103 -0.91 -21.09 14.15
CA LEU A 103 0.46 -21.47 13.80
C LEU A 103 0.70 -21.35 12.29
N ALA A 104 -0.22 -21.82 11.45
CA ALA A 104 -0.11 -21.70 9.99
C ALA A 104 -0.11 -20.23 9.53
N ILE A 105 -0.97 -19.39 10.12
CA ILE A 105 -1.03 -17.94 9.85
C ILE A 105 0.30 -17.28 10.22
N ARG A 106 0.80 -17.51 11.44
CA ARG A 106 2.08 -16.95 11.91
C ARG A 106 3.25 -17.41 11.04
N GLY A 107 3.29 -18.69 10.68
CA GLY A 107 4.32 -19.25 9.81
C GLY A 107 4.33 -18.62 8.41
N TRP A 108 3.17 -18.25 7.88
CA TRP A 108 3.08 -17.50 6.61
C TRP A 108 3.56 -16.06 6.76
N GLN A 109 3.12 -15.35 7.80
CA GLN A 109 3.54 -13.97 8.09
C GLN A 109 5.05 -13.84 8.29
N GLN A 110 5.68 -14.79 8.99
CA GLN A 110 7.14 -14.83 9.17
C GLN A 110 7.91 -15.08 7.87
N LYS A 111 7.32 -15.79 6.89
CA LYS A 111 7.94 -15.99 5.56
C LYS A 111 7.82 -14.75 4.68
N GLU A 112 6.76 -13.97 4.83
CA GLU A 112 6.49 -12.77 4.04
C GLU A 112 7.30 -11.55 4.53
N SER A 113 7.47 -11.43 5.85
CA SER A 113 8.13 -10.32 6.55
C SER A 113 9.54 -9.97 6.03
N PRO A 114 10.49 -10.93 5.81
CA PRO A 114 11.85 -10.57 5.40
C PRO A 114 11.98 -10.17 3.92
N ARG A 115 11.13 -10.71 3.04
CA ARG A 115 11.26 -10.54 1.57
C ARG A 115 10.44 -9.39 1.01
N ALA A 116 9.27 -9.12 1.58
CA ALA A 116 8.39 -8.04 1.14
C ALA A 116 8.86 -6.67 1.65
N ALA A 117 9.29 -6.59 2.92
CA ALA A 117 9.78 -5.35 3.52
C ALA A 117 11.10 -4.87 2.88
N SER A 118 12.05 -5.78 2.66
CA SER A 118 13.34 -5.46 2.01
C SER A 118 13.13 -4.92 0.59
N ARG A 119 12.28 -5.56 -0.22
CA ARG A 119 12.01 -5.11 -1.59
C ARG A 119 11.24 -3.80 -1.65
N PHE A 120 10.24 -3.63 -0.79
CA PHE A 120 9.50 -2.37 -0.69
C PHE A 120 10.46 -1.23 -0.39
N PHE A 121 11.30 -1.42 0.62
CA PHE A 121 12.29 -0.43 1.02
C PHE A 121 13.27 -0.11 -0.11
N SER A 122 13.84 -1.12 -0.78
CA SER A 122 14.78 -0.90 -1.90
C SER A 122 14.16 -0.10 -3.06
N VAL A 123 12.87 -0.30 -3.37
CA VAL A 123 12.19 0.45 -4.44
C VAL A 123 11.93 1.90 -4.01
N ILE A 124 11.55 2.13 -2.76
CA ILE A 124 11.33 3.48 -2.22
C ILE A 124 12.65 4.25 -2.10
N GLU A 125 13.71 3.60 -1.62
CA GLU A 125 15.05 4.16 -1.52
C GLU A 125 15.60 4.54 -2.90
N ALA A 126 15.51 3.64 -3.88
CA ALA A 126 15.90 3.93 -5.26
C ALA A 126 15.08 5.06 -5.90
N ALA A 127 13.84 5.29 -5.42
CA ALA A 127 13.01 6.41 -5.84
C ALA A 127 13.24 7.70 -5.04
N GLY A 128 14.18 7.71 -4.09
CA GLY A 128 14.47 8.85 -3.22
C GLY A 128 13.26 9.27 -2.38
N GLY A 129 12.39 8.32 -2.01
CA GLY A 129 11.16 8.59 -1.27
C GLY A 129 10.13 9.42 -2.04
N ARG A 130 10.21 9.46 -3.38
CA ARG A 130 9.32 10.25 -4.24
C ARG A 130 8.53 9.37 -5.19
N CYS A 131 7.36 9.87 -5.62
CA CYS A 131 6.60 9.24 -6.67
C CYS A 131 7.35 9.35 -8.01
N GLN A 132 7.61 8.22 -8.67
CA GLN A 132 8.29 8.20 -9.97
C GLN A 132 7.44 8.78 -11.11
N ALA A 133 6.12 8.88 -10.94
CA ALA A 133 5.22 9.49 -11.94
C ALA A 133 5.12 11.02 -11.83
N CYS A 134 5.09 11.59 -10.62
CA CYS A 134 4.81 13.02 -10.42
C CYS A 134 5.79 13.75 -9.50
N GLY A 135 6.79 13.07 -8.95
CA GLY A 135 7.84 13.67 -8.11
C GLY A 135 7.43 14.06 -6.69
N VAL A 136 6.14 13.96 -6.32
CA VAL A 136 5.67 14.30 -4.96
C VAL A 136 6.42 13.46 -3.91
N PRO A 137 6.92 14.08 -2.81
CA PRO A 137 7.59 13.33 -1.76
C PRO A 137 6.61 12.56 -0.88
N GLY A 138 7.10 11.47 -0.29
CA GLY A 138 6.35 10.62 0.64
C GLY A 138 5.81 11.35 1.86
N SER A 139 6.51 12.41 2.30
CA SER A 139 6.07 13.31 3.37
C SER A 139 4.80 14.10 3.03
N VAL A 140 4.51 14.31 1.75
CA VAL A 140 3.32 15.04 1.27
C VAL A 140 2.20 14.07 0.87
N ARG A 141 2.54 12.93 0.26
CA ARG A 141 1.58 11.87 -0.06
C ARG A 141 2.19 10.49 0.13
N PRO A 142 1.47 9.54 0.74
CA PRO A 142 1.93 8.16 0.85
C PRO A 142 2.34 7.57 -0.51
N ILE A 143 3.48 6.87 -0.53
CA ILE A 143 4.04 6.18 -1.69
C ILE A 143 3.83 4.68 -1.51
N ASP A 144 3.29 4.06 -2.55
CA ASP A 144 3.10 2.61 -2.68
C ASP A 144 4.09 2.05 -3.71
N VAL A 145 4.39 0.76 -3.61
CA VAL A 145 5.12 0.01 -4.64
C VAL A 145 4.10 -0.72 -5.52
N ASP A 146 4.13 -0.43 -6.82
CA ASP A 146 3.25 -1.02 -7.83
C ASP A 146 4.04 -1.81 -8.87
N HIS A 147 3.40 -2.80 -9.49
CA HIS A 147 4.00 -3.56 -10.59
C HIS A 147 3.88 -2.77 -11.91
N ILE A 148 4.97 -2.68 -12.67
CA ILE A 148 4.98 -2.08 -14.02
C ILE A 148 4.07 -2.93 -14.91
N VAL A 149 4.39 -4.21 -15.08
CA VAL A 149 3.51 -5.19 -15.70
C VAL A 149 2.63 -5.84 -14.62
N PRO A 150 1.29 -5.71 -14.69
CA PRO A 150 0.39 -6.23 -13.68
C PRO A 150 0.56 -7.72 -13.41
N ARG A 151 0.37 -8.12 -12.15
CA ARG A 151 0.46 -9.53 -11.74
C ARG A 151 -0.52 -10.45 -12.50
N SER A 152 -1.66 -9.90 -12.94
CA SER A 152 -2.66 -10.60 -13.76
C SER A 152 -2.11 -11.05 -15.12
N HIS A 153 -1.07 -10.40 -15.64
CA HIS A 153 -0.43 -10.76 -16.92
C HIS A 153 0.70 -11.78 -16.75
N SER A 154 0.94 -12.27 -15.52
CA SER A 154 2.00 -13.25 -15.28
C SER A 154 1.66 -14.64 -15.81
N VAL A 155 2.65 -15.28 -16.44
CA VAL A 155 2.57 -16.67 -16.91
C VAL A 155 3.61 -17.50 -16.17
N LYS A 156 3.12 -18.47 -15.39
CA LYS A 156 3.95 -19.31 -14.49
C LYS A 156 4.79 -18.48 -13.49
N GLY A 157 4.26 -17.34 -13.04
CA GLY A 157 4.95 -16.45 -12.08
C GLY A 157 5.97 -15.49 -12.72
N PHE A 158 6.04 -15.42 -14.04
CA PHE A 158 6.93 -14.52 -14.78
C PHE A 158 6.14 -13.51 -15.61
N VAL A 159 6.71 -12.34 -15.82
CA VAL A 159 6.23 -11.33 -16.77
C VAL A 159 7.33 -11.00 -17.77
N THR A 160 6.95 -10.47 -18.93
CA THR A 160 7.88 -9.96 -19.94
C THR A 160 7.84 -8.44 -19.88
N LEU A 161 8.99 -7.82 -19.60
CA LEU A 161 9.15 -6.37 -19.59
C LEU A 161 9.19 -5.81 -21.02
N ARG A 162 9.13 -4.48 -21.15
CA ARG A 162 9.12 -3.79 -22.45
C ARG A 162 10.37 -4.07 -23.30
N ASP A 163 11.50 -4.32 -22.65
CA ASP A 163 12.78 -4.68 -23.27
C ASP A 163 12.85 -6.15 -23.72
N GLY A 164 11.77 -6.92 -23.56
CA GLY A 164 11.70 -8.35 -23.88
C GLY A 164 12.26 -9.26 -22.79
N CYS A 165 12.81 -8.73 -21.69
CA CYS A 165 13.33 -9.54 -20.61
C CYS A 165 12.20 -10.24 -19.84
N ARG A 166 12.35 -11.56 -19.66
CA ARG A 166 11.44 -12.35 -18.83
C ARG A 166 11.94 -12.40 -17.40
N VAL A 167 11.15 -11.87 -16.48
CA VAL A 167 11.52 -11.70 -15.06
C VAL A 167 10.44 -12.29 -14.15
N PRO A 168 10.77 -12.74 -12.93
CA PRO A 168 9.76 -13.04 -11.92
C PRO A 168 8.80 -11.86 -11.77
N VAL A 169 7.51 -12.13 -11.58
CA VAL A 169 6.49 -11.05 -11.48
C VAL A 169 6.81 -10.05 -10.37
N ASP A 170 7.49 -10.53 -9.35
CA ASP A 170 7.89 -9.83 -8.15
C ASP A 170 9.38 -9.38 -8.19
N ASP A 171 10.02 -9.39 -9.36
CA ASP A 171 11.38 -8.89 -9.55
C ASP A 171 11.43 -7.35 -9.40
N LEU A 172 12.49 -6.80 -8.80
CA LEU A 172 12.70 -5.35 -8.64
C LEU A 172 12.57 -4.60 -9.98
N ARG A 173 12.97 -5.23 -11.09
CA ARG A 173 12.86 -4.66 -12.43
C ARG A 173 11.41 -4.47 -12.89
N ASN A 174 10.44 -5.14 -12.27
CA ASN A 174 9.01 -5.00 -12.52
C ASN A 174 8.30 -4.11 -11.48
N LEU A 175 9.02 -3.43 -10.58
CA LEU A 175 8.43 -2.61 -9.52
C LEU A 175 8.73 -1.12 -9.73
N GLN A 176 7.80 -0.27 -9.29
CA GLN A 176 7.92 1.19 -9.32
C GLN A 176 7.21 1.83 -8.13
N ALA A 177 7.67 3.02 -7.72
CA ALA A 177 7.16 3.77 -6.58
C ALA A 177 6.16 4.85 -7.02
N LEU A 178 4.90 4.74 -6.62
CA LEU A 178 3.82 5.65 -7.02
C LEU A 178 3.07 6.22 -5.80
N CYS A 179 2.74 7.51 -5.81
CA CYS A 179 1.85 8.05 -4.79
C CYS A 179 0.43 7.52 -4.97
N SER A 180 -0.36 7.51 -3.90
CA SER A 180 -1.75 7.02 -3.90
C SER A 180 -2.63 7.55 -5.05
N ARG A 181 -2.44 8.81 -5.46
CA ARG A 181 -3.15 9.42 -6.61
C ARG A 181 -2.70 8.83 -7.96
N CYS A 182 -1.40 8.78 -8.21
CA CYS A 182 -0.85 8.26 -9.47
C CYS A 182 -1.11 6.76 -9.60
N ASN A 183 -0.96 6.02 -8.51
CA ASN A 183 -1.23 4.59 -8.44
C ASN A 183 -2.69 4.28 -8.82
N ARG A 184 -3.66 4.99 -8.21
CA ARG A 184 -5.08 4.88 -8.57
C ARG A 184 -5.38 5.28 -10.02
N GLY A 185 -4.64 6.26 -10.55
CA GLY A 185 -4.78 6.74 -11.92
C GLY A 185 -4.28 5.74 -12.98
N LYS A 186 -3.26 4.93 -12.66
CA LYS A 186 -2.63 4.00 -13.60
C LYS A 186 -3.62 2.96 -14.15
N ARG A 187 -4.53 2.45 -13.30
CA ARG A 187 -5.48 1.34 -13.59
C ARG A 187 -4.77 0.06 -14.08
N ASP A 188 -5.42 -1.10 -13.95
CA ASP A 188 -4.84 -2.42 -14.29
C ASP A 188 -4.47 -2.60 -15.79
N ALA A 189 -4.75 -1.61 -16.64
CA ALA A 189 -4.52 -1.66 -18.08
C ALA A 189 -3.19 -1.04 -18.55
N SER A 190 -2.56 -0.21 -17.71
CA SER A 190 -1.33 0.48 -18.11
C SER A 190 -0.09 -0.28 -17.64
N THR A 191 0.77 -0.65 -18.60
CA THR A 191 2.12 -1.19 -18.34
C THR A 191 3.19 -0.10 -18.36
N PHE A 192 2.79 1.16 -18.20
CA PHE A 192 3.71 2.28 -18.29
C PHE A 192 4.74 2.23 -17.14
N ASP A 193 6.00 2.37 -17.53
CA ASP A 193 7.14 2.43 -16.64
C ASP A 193 7.41 3.91 -16.30
N PHE A 194 7.09 4.31 -15.08
CA PHE A 194 7.32 5.68 -14.61
C PHE A 194 8.73 5.91 -14.12
N ARG A 195 9.58 4.88 -14.04
CA ARG A 195 10.98 5.07 -13.65
C ARG A 195 11.67 6.00 -14.65
N PRO A 196 12.52 6.93 -14.16
CA PRO A 196 13.25 7.81 -15.05
C PRO A 196 14.24 7.00 -15.88
N THR A 197 14.26 7.23 -17.19
CA THR A 197 15.38 6.82 -18.05
C THR A 197 16.32 8.00 -18.24
N ARG A 198 17.56 7.76 -18.66
CA ARG A 198 18.52 8.84 -18.92
C ARG A 198 18.00 9.80 -19.98
N GLU A 199 17.33 9.28 -20.98
CA GLU A 199 16.73 10.03 -22.09
C GLU A 199 15.57 10.89 -21.59
N ARG A 200 14.61 10.30 -20.86
CA ARG A 200 13.48 11.05 -20.29
C ARG A 200 13.91 12.10 -19.28
N LEU A 201 14.96 11.82 -18.50
CA LEU A 201 15.54 12.79 -17.58
C LEU A 201 16.15 13.96 -18.35
N ALA A 202 16.92 13.69 -19.41
CA ALA A 202 17.48 14.73 -20.26
C ALA A 202 16.41 15.58 -20.97
N GLU A 203 15.34 14.95 -21.47
CA GLU A 203 14.17 15.63 -22.03
C GLU A 203 13.49 16.51 -20.97
N THR A 204 13.19 15.95 -19.79
CA THR A 204 12.53 16.70 -18.70
C THR A 204 13.37 17.88 -18.23
N ILE A 205 14.69 17.70 -18.08
CA ILE A 205 15.60 18.78 -17.70
C ILE A 205 15.55 19.90 -18.74
N ARG A 206 15.59 19.55 -20.03
CA ARG A 206 15.49 20.53 -21.12
C ARG A 206 14.17 21.30 -21.06
N ASP A 207 13.05 20.60 -20.97
CA ASP A 207 11.71 21.21 -20.91
C ASP A 207 11.57 22.16 -19.71
N VAL A 208 12.09 21.76 -18.55
CA VAL A 208 12.07 22.57 -17.33
C VAL A 208 12.95 23.81 -17.47
N LEU A 209 14.15 23.68 -18.04
CA LEU A 209 15.05 24.81 -18.28
C LEU A 209 14.46 25.80 -19.30
N GLU A 210 13.87 25.31 -20.39
CA GLU A 210 13.18 26.15 -21.39
C GLU A 210 11.98 26.87 -20.77
N HIS A 211 11.19 26.17 -19.95
CA HIS A 211 10.07 26.79 -19.24
C HIS A 211 10.54 27.84 -18.22
N GLY A 212 11.61 27.56 -17.48
CA GLY A 212 12.23 28.51 -16.56
C GLY A 212 12.70 29.78 -17.27
N ALA A 213 13.41 29.62 -18.39
CA ALA A 213 13.87 30.73 -19.22
C ALA A 213 12.70 31.59 -19.74
N ASN A 214 11.60 30.96 -20.15
CA ASN A 214 10.39 31.68 -20.59
C ASN A 214 9.72 32.48 -19.46
N LEU A 215 9.92 32.08 -18.20
CA LEU A 215 9.46 32.81 -17.02
C LEU A 215 10.49 33.83 -16.50
N GLY A 216 11.66 33.93 -17.14
CA GLY A 216 12.75 34.82 -16.75
C GLY A 216 13.61 34.31 -15.59
N TYR A 217 13.58 33.01 -15.30
CA TYR A 217 14.42 32.40 -14.27
C TYR A 217 15.74 31.90 -14.86
N GLU A 218 16.85 32.23 -14.20
CA GLU A 218 18.15 31.65 -14.52
C GLU A 218 18.35 30.29 -13.83
N PRO A 219 18.87 29.26 -14.51
CA PRO A 219 19.05 27.93 -13.93
C PRO A 219 19.89 27.91 -12.64
N SER A 220 20.89 28.78 -12.55
CA SER A 220 21.74 28.94 -11.36
C SER A 220 20.95 29.44 -10.14
N GLU A 221 19.99 30.35 -10.35
CA GLU A 221 19.11 30.86 -9.30
C GLU A 221 18.18 29.77 -8.78
N LEU A 222 17.57 29.00 -9.69
CA LEU A 222 16.71 27.87 -9.33
C LEU A 222 17.46 26.80 -8.52
N MET A 223 18.71 26.51 -8.89
CA MET A 223 19.54 25.54 -8.17
C MET A 223 19.96 26.05 -6.78
N ALA A 224 20.20 27.35 -6.62
CA ALA A 224 20.51 27.95 -5.33
C ALA A 224 19.33 27.92 -4.34
N MET A 225 18.09 27.89 -4.84
CA MET A 225 16.87 27.77 -4.02
C MET A 225 16.65 26.35 -3.48
N VAL A 226 17.27 25.34 -4.08
CA VAL A 226 17.19 23.95 -3.63
C VAL A 226 18.38 23.68 -2.69
N THR A 227 18.37 24.28 -1.51
CA THR A 227 19.25 23.82 -0.43
C THR A 227 18.71 22.50 0.09
N ILE A 228 19.29 21.40 -0.41
CA ILE A 228 19.18 20.10 0.25
C ILE A 228 20.04 20.24 1.51
N GLU A 229 19.42 20.26 2.69
CA GLU A 229 20.11 19.92 3.92
C GLU A 229 20.58 18.47 3.77
N ALA A 230 21.79 18.29 3.27
CA ALA A 230 22.47 17.02 3.32
C ALA A 230 22.71 16.72 4.79
N THR A 231 21.91 15.81 5.36
CA THR A 231 22.23 15.20 6.64
C THR A 231 23.57 14.49 6.48
N ASP A 232 24.60 15.01 7.16
CA ASP A 232 25.91 14.39 7.31
C ASP A 232 25.75 12.92 7.73
N SER A 233 26.05 12.01 6.82
CA SER A 233 26.25 10.60 7.12
C SER A 233 27.75 10.34 7.25
N ASP A 234 28.17 10.12 8.48
CA ASP A 234 29.27 9.26 8.91
C ASP A 234 30.64 9.45 8.23
N ALA A 235 31.45 10.30 8.85
CA ALA A 235 32.90 10.21 8.77
C ALA A 235 33.38 8.92 9.47
N VAL A 236 33.46 7.82 8.72
CA VAL A 236 34.29 6.67 9.11
C VAL A 236 35.74 7.04 8.82
N GLN A 237 36.52 7.28 9.88
CA GLN A 237 37.97 7.40 9.77
C GLN A 237 38.58 6.02 9.44
N PRO A 238 39.61 5.95 8.58
CA PRO A 238 40.36 4.72 8.37
C PRO A 238 41.33 4.51 9.54
N GLU A 239 41.18 3.40 10.27
CA GLU A 239 42.24 2.91 11.15
C GLU A 239 43.45 2.50 10.30
N SER A 240 44.54 3.24 10.44
CA SER A 240 45.86 2.87 9.95
C SER A 240 46.49 1.86 10.91
N SER A 241 47.05 0.79 10.33
CA SER A 241 47.99 -0.16 10.95
C SER A 241 49.23 0.51 11.53
#